data_AF-A0A973HAA1-F1
#
_entry.id   AF-A0A973HAA1-F1
#
_cell.length_a   1.000
_cell.length_b   1.000
_cell.length_c   1.000
_cell.angle_alpha   90.00
_cell.angle_beta   90.00
_cell.angle_gamma   90.00
#
_symmetry.space_group_name_H-M   'P 1'
#
loop_
_entity.id
_entity.type
_entity.pdbx_description
1 polymer ?
#
loop_
_entity_poly.entity_id
_entity_poly.type
_entity_poly.pdbx_seq_one_letter_code
_entity_poly.pdbx_strand_id
1 'polypeptide(L)'
;AMQTGPQNMPSFPDTTLSEQNKKDIIAYLDAVNGDDTESPGGLELGGLGPVSEGLFAWVFGLGGLIAIAVWLAARTAKAKKS
;
A
#
# COMPACT_ATOMS: atom_id res chain seq x y z
N ALA A 1 -23.24 6.26 -7.72
CA ALA A 1 -22.13 7.08 -8.27
C ALA A 1 -21.86 6.83 -9.75
N MET A 2 -21.74 5.56 -10.20
CA MET A 2 -21.45 5.23 -11.61
C MET A 2 -22.46 5.79 -12.63
N GLN A 3 -23.73 5.95 -12.24
CA GLN A 3 -24.76 6.46 -13.14
C GLN A 3 -24.60 7.95 -13.48
N THR A 4 -24.17 8.77 -12.51
CA THR A 4 -24.05 10.22 -12.67
C THR A 4 -22.63 10.70 -12.98
N GLY A 5 -21.58 9.94 -12.60
CA GLY A 5 -20.19 10.28 -12.90
C GLY A 5 -19.73 11.62 -12.31
N PRO A 6 -19.47 11.72 -10.99
CA PRO A 6 -19.06 12.97 -10.36
C PRO A 6 -17.62 13.39 -10.72
N GLN A 7 -17.37 14.70 -10.80
CA GLN A 7 -16.07 15.31 -11.15
C GLN A 7 -15.46 14.76 -12.46
N ASN A 8 -14.32 14.08 -12.37
CA ASN A 8 -13.60 13.52 -13.51
C ASN A 8 -14.03 12.08 -13.83
N MET A 9 -14.99 11.52 -13.08
CA MET A 9 -15.49 10.17 -13.32
C MET A 9 -16.49 10.20 -14.48
N PRO A 10 -16.31 9.37 -15.53
CA PRO A 10 -17.29 9.26 -16.60
C PRO A 10 -18.62 8.69 -16.08
N SER A 11 -19.73 9.14 -16.68
CA SER A 11 -21.06 8.58 -16.44
C SER A 11 -21.25 7.28 -17.22
N PHE A 12 -21.83 6.27 -16.57
CA PHE A 12 -22.18 4.98 -17.14
C PHE A 12 -23.71 4.80 -17.11
N PRO A 13 -24.46 5.36 -18.09
CA PRO A 13 -25.90 5.17 -18.20
C PRO A 13 -26.27 3.74 -18.60
N ASP A 14 -27.52 3.34 -18.37
CA ASP A 14 -28.00 1.96 -18.61
C ASP A 14 -27.94 1.50 -20.08
N THR A 15 -27.80 2.45 -21.01
CA THR A 15 -27.56 2.19 -22.43
C THR A 15 -26.14 1.69 -22.72
N THR A 16 -25.17 2.03 -21.88
CA THR A 16 -23.76 1.63 -22.01
C THR A 16 -23.41 0.45 -21.10
N LEU A 17 -23.99 0.42 -19.90
CA LEU A 17 -23.73 -0.60 -18.91
C LEU A 17 -25.05 -0.97 -18.24
N SER A 18 -25.50 -2.22 -18.43
CA SER A 18 -26.76 -2.69 -17.86
C SER A 18 -26.76 -2.62 -16.33
N GLU A 19 -27.95 -2.56 -15.74
CA GLU A 19 -28.11 -2.57 -14.29
C GLU A 19 -27.50 -3.83 -13.65
N GLN A 20 -27.61 -4.98 -14.30
CA GLN A 20 -27.01 -6.23 -13.83
C GLN A 20 -25.48 -6.11 -13.78
N ASN A 21 -24.85 -5.63 -14.86
CA ASN A 21 -23.40 -5.48 -14.89
C ASN A 21 -22.90 -4.50 -13.83
N LYS A 22 -23.69 -3.46 -13.53
CA LYS A 22 -23.37 -2.52 -12.43
C LYS A 22 -23.39 -3.23 -11.07
N LYS A 23 -24.39 -4.09 -10.82
CA LYS A 23 -24.49 -4.89 -9.58
C LYS A 23 -23.32 -5.86 -9.47
N ASP A 24 -22.94 -6.50 -10.57
CA ASP A 24 -21.81 -7.44 -10.60
C ASP A 24 -20.48 -6.73 -10.30
N ILE A 25 -20.27 -5.51 -10.81
CA ILE A 25 -19.10 -4.68 -10.47
C ILE A 25 -19.08 -4.31 -8.98
N ILE A 26 -20.23 -3.93 -8.41
CA ILE A 26 -20.32 -3.62 -6.98
C ILE A 26 -19.98 -4.86 -6.15
N ALA A 27 -20.56 -6.01 -6.47
CA ALA A 27 -20.27 -7.27 -5.79
C ALA A 27 -18.78 -7.66 -5.89
N TYR A 28 -18.16 -7.42 -7.04
CA TYR A 28 -16.72 -7.63 -7.20
C TYR A 28 -15.91 -6.67 -6.32
N LEU A 29 -16.26 -5.39 -6.27
CA LEU A 29 -15.57 -4.40 -5.44
C LEU A 29 -15.66 -4.74 -3.94
N ASP A 30 -16.83 -5.19 -3.49
CA ASP A 30 -17.02 -5.66 -2.11
C ASP A 30 -16.21 -6.93 -1.82
N ALA A 31 -16.10 -7.83 -2.80
CA ALA A 31 -15.34 -9.06 -2.65
C ALA A 31 -13.81 -8.85 -2.63
N VAL A 32 -13.29 -7.81 -3.29
CA VAL A 32 -11.83 -7.55 -3.35
C VAL A 32 -11.34 -6.48 -2.38
N ASN A 33 -12.21 -5.58 -1.93
CA ASN A 33 -11.87 -4.54 -0.94
C ASN A 33 -12.52 -4.81 0.42
N GLY A 34 -13.20 -5.95 0.59
CA GLY A 34 -13.84 -6.33 1.84
C GLY A 34 -12.82 -6.65 2.93
N ASP A 35 -13.26 -6.55 4.19
CA ASP A 35 -12.40 -6.82 5.35
C ASP A 35 -11.92 -8.28 5.42
N ASP A 36 -12.66 -9.21 4.80
CA ASP A 36 -12.34 -10.64 4.72
C ASP A 36 -11.37 -10.98 3.58
N THR A 37 -10.93 -9.99 2.79
CA THR A 37 -10.05 -10.22 1.64
C THR A 37 -8.60 -10.35 2.10
N GLU A 38 -7.95 -11.47 1.80
CA GLU A 38 -6.56 -11.69 2.17
C GLU A 38 -5.60 -10.96 1.22
N SER A 39 -4.69 -10.14 1.76
CA SER A 39 -3.68 -9.43 0.96
C SER A 39 -2.36 -10.23 0.89
N PRO A 40 -1.99 -10.77 -0.28
CA PRO A 40 -0.73 -11.48 -0.44
C PRO A 40 0.45 -10.50 -0.53
N GLY A 41 1.47 -10.65 0.31
CA GLY A 41 2.68 -9.82 0.24
C GLY A 41 3.26 -9.36 1.57
N GLY A 42 2.59 -9.68 2.69
CA GLY A 42 3.03 -9.26 4.03
C GLY A 42 2.32 -7.98 4.46
N LEU A 43 3.08 -7.00 4.96
CA LEU A 43 2.49 -5.72 5.38
C LEU A 43 2.16 -4.88 4.15
N GLU A 44 0.87 -4.71 3.86
CA GLU A 44 0.33 -4.02 2.67
C GLU A 44 0.55 -2.49 2.69
N LEU A 45 1.00 -1.93 3.82
CA LEU A 45 1.26 -0.49 4.02
C LEU A 45 0.14 0.42 3.46
N GLY A 46 -1.11 -0.01 3.58
CA GLY A 46 -2.30 0.73 3.14
C GLY A 46 -2.56 0.68 1.63
N GLY A 47 -2.02 -0.30 0.89
CA GLY A 47 -2.27 -0.48 -0.54
C GLY A 47 -1.68 0.62 -1.42
N LEU A 48 -0.73 1.40 -0.89
CA LEU A 48 -0.08 2.51 -1.58
C LEU A 48 0.85 2.07 -2.71
N GLY A 49 1.10 0.76 -2.81
CA GLY A 49 1.86 0.12 -3.88
C GLY A 49 3.38 0.13 -3.69
N PRO A 50 4.10 -0.41 -4.68
CA PRO A 50 5.50 -0.82 -4.53
C PRO A 50 6.47 0.34 -4.31
N VAL A 51 6.10 1.57 -4.71
CA VAL A 51 6.95 2.75 -4.51
C VAL A 51 7.01 3.12 -3.02
N SER A 52 5.85 3.12 -2.35
CA SER A 52 5.75 3.45 -0.93
C SER A 52 6.39 2.36 -0.07
N GLU A 53 6.18 1.09 -0.43
CA GLU A 53 6.86 -0.05 0.16
C GLU A 53 8.38 0.02 -0.01
N GLY A 54 8.85 0.33 -1.21
CA GLY A 54 10.27 0.50 -1.51
C GLY A 54 10.91 1.63 -0.71
N LEU A 55 10.22 2.76 -0.58
CA LEU A 55 10.69 3.88 0.25
C LEU A 55 10.75 3.48 1.73
N PHE A 56 9.73 2.78 2.24
CA PHE A 56 9.71 2.27 3.60
C PHE A 56 10.88 1.31 3.84
N ALA A 57 11.06 0.33 2.97
CA ALA A 57 12.15 -0.63 3.03
C ALA A 57 13.52 0.06 2.96
N TRP A 58 13.67 1.11 2.15
CA TRP A 58 14.91 1.87 2.06
C TRP A 58 15.17 2.66 3.35
N VAL A 59 14.19 3.41 3.86
CA VAL A 59 14.37 4.21 5.09
C VAL A 59 14.69 3.33 6.29
N PHE A 60 13.90 2.28 6.53
CA PHE A 60 14.09 1.43 7.70
C PHE A 60 15.19 0.39 7.52
N GLY A 61 15.32 -0.17 6.32
CA GLY A 61 16.39 -1.11 5.99
C GLY A 61 17.76 -0.42 6.00
N LEU A 62 17.96 0.60 5.17
CA LEU A 62 19.24 1.31 5.12
C LEU A 62 19.49 2.12 6.40
N GLY A 63 18.48 2.82 6.90
CA GLY A 63 18.59 3.56 8.16
C GLY A 63 18.93 2.66 9.34
N GLY A 64 18.34 1.47 9.41
CA GLY A 64 18.66 0.46 10.42
C GLY A 64 20.11 -0.04 10.32
N LEU A 65 20.58 -0.35 9.11
CA LEU A 65 21.97 -0.76 8.88
C LEU A 65 22.97 0.33 9.31
N ILE A 66 22.69 1.59 8.97
CA ILE A 66 23.52 2.73 9.37
C ILE A 66 23.52 2.89 10.89
N ALA A 67 22.36 2.79 11.55
CA ALA A 67 22.26 2.90 13.00
C ALA A 67 23.09 1.81 13.71
N ILE A 68 23.03 0.56 13.21
CA ILE A 68 23.82 -0.55 13.74
C ILE A 68 25.32 -0.28 13.54
N ALA A 69 25.74 0.17 12.35
CA ALA A 69 27.14 0.47 12.05
C ALA A 69 27.69 1.56 12.99
N VAL A 70 26.94 2.65 13.19
CA VAL A 70 27.32 3.74 14.11
C VAL A 70 27.41 3.25 15.55
N TRP A 71 26.45 2.43 15.99
CA TRP A 71 26.47 1.86 17.35
C TRP A 71 27.69 0.97 17.60
N LEU A 72 28.02 0.09 16.65
CA LEU A 72 29.21 -0.77 16.72
C LEU A 72 30.50 0.05 16.75
N ALA A 73 30.61 1.08 15.89
CA ALA A 73 31.76 1.96 15.85
C ALA A 73 31.93 2.73 17.17
N ALA A 74 30.84 3.28 17.72
CA ALA A 74 30.86 4.02 18.98
C ALA A 74 31.29 3.12 20.16
N ARG A 75 30.79 1.87 20.21
CA ARG A 75 31.14 0.91 21.27
C ARG A 75 32.59 0.44 21.17
N THR A 76 33.10 0.22 19.97
CA THR A 76 34.51 -0.15 19.73
C THR A 76 35.46 1.02 20.05
N ALA A 77 35.10 2.25 19.70
CA ALA A 77 35.88 3.44 20.02
C ALA A 77 35.97 3.70 21.54
N LYS A 78 34.90 3.43 22.30
CA LYS A 78 34.95 3.48 23.77
C LYS A 78 35.88 2.41 24.35
N ALA A 79 35.92 1.21 23.78
CA ALA A 79 36.78 0.13 24.26
C ALA A 79 38.28 0.42 24.09
N LYS A 80 38.69 1.17 23.06
CA LYS A 80 40.10 1.56 22.83
C LYS A 80 40.59 2.68 23.75
N LYS A 81 39.69 3.37 24.48
CA LYS A 81 40.02 4.49 25.37
C LYS A 81 40.07 4.10 26.85
N SER A 82 39.89 2.82 27.18
CA SER A 82 40.07 2.29 28.54
C SER A 82 41.40 1.56 28.69
#